data_AF-A0A530BS27-F1
#
_entry.id   AF-A0A530BS27-F1
#
_cell.length_a   1.000
_cell.length_b   1.000
_cell.length_c   1.000
_cell.angle_alpha   90.00
_cell.angle_beta   90.00
_cell.angle_gamma   90.00
#
_symmetry.space_group_name_H-M   'P 1'
#
loop_
_entity.id
_entity.type
_entity.pdbx_description
1 polymer ?
#
loop_
_entity_poly.entity_id
_entity_poly.type
_entity_poly.pdbx_seq_one_letter_code
_entity_poly.pdbx_strand_id
1 'polypeptide(L)'
;GHTYHARGLLRLATISLGYADGWHRRAASAAWFEGVRLPFVGRVSMDSIILDISALPAGRLGEGDLVELIGPSQSLDDAAAHAGTIGYEVLTSLGARFHRRYVGG
;
A
#
# COMPACT_ATOMS: atom_id res chain seq x y z
N GLY A 1 7.88 -13.80 -11.92
CA GLY A 1 7.27 -14.73 -10.95
C GLY A 1 7.68 -14.40 -9.54
N HIS A 2 8.99 -14.33 -9.29
CA HIS A 2 9.61 -14.09 -7.98
C HIS A 2 10.43 -12.81 -8.03
N THR A 3 9.78 -11.64 -7.91
CA THR A 3 10.49 -10.35 -7.99
C THR A 3 11.15 -9.97 -6.68
N TYR A 4 10.87 -10.70 -5.60
CA TYR A 4 11.44 -10.50 -4.28
C TYR A 4 11.93 -11.82 -3.71
N HIS A 5 13.12 -11.80 -3.11
CA HIS A 5 13.71 -12.91 -2.38
C HIS A 5 14.07 -12.42 -0.98
N ALA A 6 13.52 -13.08 0.04
CA ALA A 6 13.82 -12.77 1.43
C ALA A 6 15.30 -13.05 1.72
N ARG A 7 15.97 -12.08 2.33
CA ARG A 7 17.38 -12.21 2.75
C ARG A 7 17.53 -12.64 4.20
N GLY A 8 16.42 -12.80 4.91
CA GLY A 8 16.33 -13.14 6.32
C GLY A 8 14.89 -13.39 6.73
N LEU A 9 14.65 -13.47 8.04
CA LEU A 9 13.31 -13.63 8.58
C LEU A 9 12.49 -12.37 8.31
N LEU A 10 11.30 -12.54 7.72
CA LEU A 10 10.34 -11.47 7.49
C LEU A 10 9.02 -11.81 8.15
N ARG A 11 8.32 -10.78 8.64
CA ARG A 11 6.90 -10.86 8.94
C ARG A 11 6.15 -10.11 7.86
N LEU A 12 5.16 -10.78 7.27
CA LEU A 12 4.42 -10.27 6.13
C LEU A 12 2.95 -10.07 6.49
N ALA A 13 2.36 -8.98 6.01
CA ALA A 13 0.93 -8.75 6.04
C ALA A 13 0.40 -8.70 4.60
N THR A 14 -0.80 -9.24 4.38
CA THR A 14 -1.51 -9.09 3.11
C THR A 14 -2.63 -8.10 3.31
N ILE A 15 -2.73 -7.12 2.42
CA ILE A 15 -3.83 -6.15 2.40
C ILE A 15 -4.73 -6.38 1.19
N SER A 16 -6.02 -6.15 1.37
CA SER A 16 -7.05 -6.26 0.32
C SER A 16 -7.08 -5.01 -0.56
N LEU A 17 -6.01 -4.81 -1.32
CA LEU A 17 -5.85 -3.75 -2.30
C LEU A 17 -5.03 -4.28 -3.45
N GLY A 18 -5.45 -4.03 -4.68
CA GLY A 18 -4.70 -4.40 -5.86
C GLY A 18 -4.94 -3.49 -7.06
N TYR A 19 -4.45 -3.92 -8.22
CA TYR A 19 -4.55 -3.11 -9.43
C TYR A 19 -5.97 -3.00 -9.97
N ALA A 20 -6.88 -3.93 -9.63
CA ALA A 20 -8.28 -3.83 -10.02
C ALA A 20 -9.03 -2.76 -9.22
N ASP A 21 -8.48 -2.32 -8.09
CA ASP A 21 -8.98 -1.18 -7.32
C ASP A 21 -8.43 0.15 -7.86
N GLY A 22 -7.46 0.11 -8.77
CA GLY A 22 -6.84 1.31 -9.35
C GLY A 22 -5.41 1.58 -8.88
N TRP A 23 -4.83 0.70 -8.05
CA TRP A 23 -3.44 0.86 -7.62
C TRP A 23 -2.45 0.43 -8.72
N HIS A 24 -1.39 1.22 -8.94
CA HIS A 24 -0.48 1.00 -10.07
C HIS A 24 0.32 -0.29 -9.92
N ARG A 25 0.20 -1.21 -10.89
CA ARG A 25 0.75 -2.58 -10.80
C ARG A 25 2.27 -2.66 -10.60
N ARG A 26 3.01 -1.69 -11.16
CA ARG A 26 4.48 -1.64 -11.16
C ARG A 26 5.06 -0.72 -10.09
N ALA A 27 4.23 -0.17 -9.19
CA ALA A 27 4.72 0.76 -8.18
C ALA A 27 5.62 0.04 -7.16
N ALA A 28 6.88 0.48 -7.08
CA ALA A 28 7.75 0.14 -5.95
C ALA A 28 7.40 1.08 -4.80
N SER A 29 6.33 0.73 -4.08
CA SER A 29 5.71 1.60 -3.08
C SER A 29 5.84 1.04 -1.65
N ALA A 30 5.26 1.76 -0.70
CA ALA A 30 5.09 1.35 0.68
C ALA A 30 3.68 1.75 1.15
N ALA A 31 3.23 1.11 2.21
CA ALA A 31 2.16 1.63 3.06
C ALA A 31 2.77 2.15 4.36
N TRP A 32 1.96 2.80 5.18
CA TRP A 32 2.36 3.33 6.47
C TRP A 32 1.41 2.88 7.56
N PHE A 33 1.96 2.60 8.74
CA PHE A 33 1.18 2.32 9.94
C PHE A 33 1.79 3.09 11.10
N GLU A 34 1.03 4.03 11.67
CA GLU A 34 1.49 4.90 12.77
C GLU A 34 2.83 5.61 12.49
N GLY A 35 2.99 6.11 11.26
CA GLY A 35 4.24 6.75 10.83
C GLY A 35 5.41 5.80 10.61
N VAL A 36 5.21 4.48 10.65
CA VAL A 36 6.22 3.47 10.27
C VAL A 36 6.00 3.04 8.83
N ARG A 37 7.06 3.14 8.01
CA ARG A 37 7.05 2.71 6.60
C ARG A 37 7.07 1.20 6.48
N LEU A 38 6.13 0.64 5.71
CA LEU A 38 5.94 -0.78 5.45
C LEU A 38 6.13 -1.05 3.94
N PRO A 39 7.33 -1.46 3.50
CA PRO A 39 7.63 -1.65 2.08
C PRO A 39 6.76 -2.75 1.44
N PHE A 40 6.40 -2.57 0.17
CA PHE A 40 5.76 -3.64 -0.60
C PHE A 40 6.78 -4.75 -0.88
N VAL A 41 6.30 -6.00 -0.79
CA VAL A 41 7.08 -7.20 -1.07
C VAL A 41 6.54 -7.86 -2.34
N GLY A 42 7.31 -7.82 -3.41
CA GLY A 42 6.90 -8.38 -4.70
C GLY A 42 6.11 -7.39 -5.55
N ARG A 43 5.13 -7.90 -6.31
CA ARG A 43 4.30 -7.07 -7.20
C ARG A 43 2.89 -6.95 -6.64
N VAL A 44 2.21 -5.87 -7.01
CA VAL A 44 0.77 -5.68 -6.81
C VAL A 44 0.00 -6.73 -7.62
N SER A 45 -0.84 -7.50 -6.94
CA SER A 45 -1.77 -8.47 -7.55
C SER A 45 -3.10 -7.80 -7.90
N MET A 46 -4.06 -8.56 -8.44
CA MET A 46 -5.37 -8.02 -8.84
C MET A 46 -6.09 -7.39 -7.65
N ASP A 47 -6.06 -8.08 -6.51
CA ASP A 47 -6.84 -7.73 -5.32
C ASP A 47 -5.99 -7.72 -4.04
N SER A 48 -4.67 -7.91 -4.14
CA SER A 48 -3.80 -7.99 -2.97
C SER A 48 -2.39 -7.42 -3.15
N ILE A 49 -1.86 -6.91 -2.04
CA ILE A 49 -0.48 -6.44 -1.88
C ILE A 49 0.09 -7.07 -0.61
N ILE A 50 1.37 -7.44 -0.66
CA ILE A 50 2.10 -7.97 0.49
C ILE A 50 3.00 -6.86 1.03
N LEU A 51 2.99 -6.66 2.34
CA LEU A 51 3.80 -5.67 3.05
C LEU A 51 4.81 -6.37 3.96
N ASP A 52 6.03 -5.83 4.04
CA ASP A 52 6.99 -6.19 5.08
C ASP A 52 6.68 -5.40 6.37
N ILE A 53 6.28 -6.12 7.40
CA ILE A 53 5.91 -5.59 8.73
C ILE A 53 6.96 -5.93 9.79
N SER A 54 8.17 -6.27 9.36
CA SER A 54 9.28 -6.63 10.26
C SER A 54 9.74 -5.45 11.12
N ALA A 55 9.50 -4.20 10.67
CA ALA A 55 9.82 -2.99 11.42
C ALA A 55 8.92 -2.75 12.66
N LEU A 56 7.75 -3.39 12.73
CA LEU A 56 6.82 -3.22 13.84
C LEU A 56 7.16 -4.16 15.02
N PRO A 57 6.72 -3.86 16.25
CA PRO A 57 6.69 -4.86 17.31
C PRO A 57 5.74 -6.02 16.96
N ALA A 58 6.01 -7.23 17.45
CA ALA A 58 5.13 -8.38 17.22
C ALA A 58 3.73 -8.10 17.79
N GLY A 59 2.68 -8.39 17.00
CA GLY A 59 1.29 -8.15 17.37
C GLY A 59 0.84 -6.68 17.30
N ARG A 60 1.72 -5.75 16.89
CA ARG A 60 1.34 -4.33 16.79
C ARG A 60 0.35 -4.06 15.67
N LEU A 61 0.49 -4.76 14.55
CA LEU A 61 -0.47 -4.74 13.44
C LEU A 61 -1.18 -6.09 13.39
N GLY A 62 -2.51 -6.06 13.44
CA GLY A 62 -3.38 -7.24 13.42
C GLY A 62 -4.33 -7.26 12.22
N GLU A 63 -5.12 -8.33 12.13
CA GLU A 63 -6.16 -8.46 11.12
C GLU A 63 -7.26 -7.41 11.33
N GLY A 64 -7.67 -6.75 10.25
CA GLY A 64 -8.69 -5.70 10.27
C GLY A 64 -8.14 -4.29 10.53
N ASP A 65 -6.89 -4.16 10.96
CA ASP A 65 -6.23 -2.85 11.07
C ASP A 65 -6.04 -2.23 9.68
N LEU A 66 -6.14 -0.89 9.64
CA LEU A 66 -5.94 -0.12 8.42
C LEU A 66 -4.50 0.37 8.32
N VAL A 67 -3.98 0.36 7.10
CA VAL A 67 -2.71 1.00 6.74
C VAL A 67 -2.98 2.17 5.80
N GLU A 68 -2.11 3.15 5.83
CA GLU A 68 -2.16 4.34 5.01
C GLU A 68 -1.37 4.15 3.72
N LEU A 69 -2.01 4.40 2.57
CA LEU A 69 -1.36 4.43 1.25
C LEU A 69 -1.20 5.87 0.73
N ILE A 70 -2.08 6.76 1.17
CA ILE A 70 -2.09 8.19 0.87
C ILE A 70 -2.64 8.87 2.12
N GLY A 71 -1.89 9.83 2.67
CA GLY A 71 -2.24 10.53 3.91
C GLY A 71 -1.07 11.36 4.45
N PRO A 72 -1.09 11.70 5.75
CA PRO A 72 -0.04 12.51 6.37
C PRO A 72 1.39 11.93 6.29
N SER A 73 1.53 10.61 6.26
CA SER A 73 2.83 9.93 6.18
C SER A 73 3.31 9.74 4.74
N GLN A 74 2.40 9.84 3.77
CA GLN A 74 2.69 9.72 2.35
C GLN A 74 1.73 10.59 1.54
N SER A 75 2.26 11.68 0.98
CA SER A 75 1.44 12.53 0.13
C SER A 75 1.04 11.80 -1.15
N LEU A 76 0.01 12.33 -1.82
CA LEU A 76 -0.43 11.83 -3.12
C LEU A 76 0.71 11.87 -4.15
N ASP A 77 1.52 12.93 -4.13
CA ASP A 77 2.64 13.09 -5.06
C ASP A 77 3.77 12.12 -4.75
N ASP A 78 4.02 11.81 -3.47
CA ASP A 78 4.96 10.74 -3.09
C ASP A 78 4.49 9.39 -3.64
N ALA A 79 3.21 9.05 -3.46
CA ALA A 79 2.64 7.82 -3.98
C ALA A 79 2.74 7.74 -5.53
N ALA A 80 2.49 8.86 -6.21
CA ALA A 80 2.61 8.96 -7.66
C ALA A 80 4.06 8.81 -8.14
N ALA A 81 5.02 9.44 -7.47
CA ALA A 81 6.44 9.32 -7.78
C ALA A 81 6.93 7.86 -7.69
N HIS A 82 6.49 7.10 -6.69
CA HIS A 82 6.79 5.66 -6.58
C HIS A 82 6.19 4.82 -7.71
N ALA A 83 5.11 5.30 -8.31
CA ALA A 83 4.46 4.66 -9.46
C ALA A 83 4.98 5.18 -10.81
N GLY A 84 5.86 6.20 -10.82
CA GLY A 84 6.37 6.82 -12.03
C GLY A 84 5.33 7.67 -12.77
N THR A 85 4.41 8.29 -12.02
CA THR A 85 3.30 9.09 -12.55
C THR A 85 3.07 10.36 -11.72
N ILE A 86 1.95 11.05 -11.94
CA ILE A 86 1.48 12.25 -11.24
C ILE A 86 0.26 11.94 -10.36
N GLY A 87 0.02 12.77 -9.33
CA GLY A 87 -1.08 12.56 -8.38
C GLY A 87 -2.46 12.47 -9.03
N TYR A 88 -2.69 13.19 -10.14
CA TYR A 88 -3.94 13.14 -10.89
C TYR A 88 -4.25 11.72 -11.41
N GLU A 89 -3.25 11.01 -11.95
CA GLU A 89 -3.43 9.64 -12.44
C GLU A 89 -3.72 8.68 -11.29
N VAL A 90 -3.09 8.87 -10.13
CA VAL A 90 -3.39 8.07 -8.93
C VAL A 90 -4.84 8.26 -8.52
N LEU A 91 -5.32 9.51 -8.35
CA LEU A 91 -6.70 9.78 -7.91
C LEU A 91 -7.75 9.31 -8.91
N THR A 92 -7.53 9.55 -10.19
CA THR A 92 -8.51 9.19 -11.24
C THR A 92 -8.51 7.72 -11.58
N SER A 93 -7.44 6.99 -11.25
CA SER A 93 -7.40 5.52 -11.40
C SER A 93 -8.14 4.79 -10.29
N LEU A 94 -8.35 5.40 -9.11
CA LEU A 94 -9.07 4.76 -7.99
C LEU A 94 -10.50 4.41 -8.40
N GLY A 95 -10.76 3.10 -8.50
CA GLY A 95 -11.98 2.54 -9.04
C GLY A 95 -13.20 2.66 -8.12
N ALA A 96 -14.27 1.98 -8.54
CA ALA A 96 -15.55 1.99 -7.85
C ALA A 96 -15.60 1.06 -6.61
N ARG A 97 -14.61 0.20 -6.42
CA ARG A 97 -14.56 -0.79 -5.31
C ARG A 97 -14.32 -0.15 -3.94
N PHE A 98 -13.83 1.10 -3.90
CA PHE A 98 -13.61 1.81 -2.65
C PHE A 98 -14.91 2.24 -1.99
N HIS A 99 -15.02 1.96 -0.70
CA HIS A 99 -16.00 2.61 0.16
C HIS A 99 -15.60 4.08 0.38
N ARG A 100 -16.44 5.02 -0.05
CA ARG A 100 -16.19 6.46 0.06
C ARG A 100 -16.93 7.05 1.26
N ARG A 101 -16.18 7.64 2.19
CA ARG A 101 -16.73 8.37 3.34
C ARG A 101 -16.43 9.86 3.18
N TYR A 102 -17.48 10.67 3.10
CA TYR A 102 -17.38 12.13 3.02
C TYR A 102 -17.46 12.72 4.43
N VAL A 103 -16.48 13.54 4.81
CA VAL A 103 -16.37 14.16 6.14
C VAL A 103 -16.35 15.67 5.97
N GLY A 104 -17.14 16.39 6.77
CA GLY A 104 -17.21 17.86 6.71
C GLY A 104 -18.22 18.43 5.71
N GLY A 105 -19.37 17.77 5.56
CA GLY A 105 -20.58 18.41 5.01
C GLY A 105 -21.29 19.25 6.07
#